data_AF-A0AAV9CFV9-F1
#
_entry.id   AF-A0AAV9CFV9-F1
#
_cell.length_a   1.000
_cell.length_b   1.000
_cell.length_c   1.000
_cell.angle_alpha   90.00
_cell.angle_beta   90.00
_cell.angle_gamma   90.00
#
_symmetry.space_group_name_H-M   'P 1'
#
loop_
_entity.id
_entity.type
_entity.pdbx_description
1 polymer ?
#
loop_
_entity_poly.entity_id
_entity_poly.type
_entity_poly.pdbx_seq_one_letter_code
_entity_poly.pdbx_strand_id
1 'polypeptide(L)'
;MLAEDLFTDLDTEDKGKIKKSEMPNALVHMGVEMGVPSFSESGDLLNNILKKHGTEGEEELGQAQFAQLLQPIIQDLADALSENRVVAIQNIKVLNGSKIRKVLADEKLLIGAIEGVFEDPNVHGNGGIRERISGFLEKNGHILGLPKQPLSQSCEALNLLYEHLYSRADNKKTIAELDKMTFGAIVKEFLENLAEQLETNPIFLDMEI
;
A
#
# COMPACT_ATOMS: atom_id res chain seq x y z
N MET A 1 -15.25 -10.27 15.04
CA MET A 1 -14.77 -11.67 15.17
C MET A 1 -14.31 -12.08 13.77
N LEU A 2 -13.19 -12.77 13.55
CA LEU A 2 -12.62 -12.93 12.18
C LEU A 2 -13.65 -13.28 11.09
N ALA A 3 -14.51 -14.29 11.31
CA ALA A 3 -15.52 -14.69 10.33
C ALA A 3 -16.65 -13.67 10.12
N GLU A 4 -16.96 -12.87 11.14
CA GLU A 4 -17.89 -11.74 11.05
C GLU A 4 -17.26 -10.59 10.28
N ASP A 5 -16.01 -10.25 10.57
CA ASP A 5 -15.29 -9.16 9.91
C ASP A 5 -15.15 -9.48 8.40
N LEU A 6 -14.75 -10.71 8.05
CA LEU A 6 -14.71 -11.21 6.67
C LEU A 6 -16.07 -11.21 5.99
N PHE A 7 -17.15 -11.55 6.72
CA PHE A 7 -18.50 -11.55 6.14
C PHE A 7 -18.95 -10.13 5.79
N THR A 8 -18.72 -9.18 6.69
CA THR A 8 -19.05 -7.76 6.47
C THR A 8 -18.26 -7.18 5.29
N ASP A 9 -16.98 -7.53 5.15
CA ASP A 9 -16.17 -7.08 4.02
C ASP A 9 -16.65 -7.65 2.67
N LEU A 10 -17.18 -8.88 2.67
CA LEU A 10 -17.70 -9.54 1.46
C LEU A 10 -19.14 -9.13 1.13
N ASP A 11 -19.97 -8.80 2.13
CA ASP A 11 -21.35 -8.34 1.95
C ASP A 11 -21.40 -6.85 1.59
N THR A 12 -20.75 -6.48 0.48
CA THR A 12 -20.61 -5.09 0.01
C THR A 12 -21.95 -4.40 -0.29
N GLU A 13 -23.03 -5.17 -0.48
CA GLU A 13 -24.38 -4.67 -0.74
C GLU A 13 -25.27 -4.66 0.52
N ASP A 14 -24.72 -5.00 1.69
CA ASP A 14 -25.40 -5.05 3.00
C ASP A 14 -26.73 -5.81 2.95
N LYS A 15 -26.72 -6.97 2.28
CA LYS A 15 -27.90 -7.82 2.11
C LYS A 15 -28.14 -8.75 3.31
N GLY A 16 -27.17 -8.85 4.21
CA GLY A 16 -27.10 -9.83 5.28
C GLY A 16 -26.82 -11.25 4.77
N LYS A 17 -26.37 -11.40 3.52
CA LYS A 17 -26.16 -12.68 2.84
C LYS A 17 -25.10 -12.60 1.75
N ILE A 18 -24.24 -13.61 1.68
CA ILE A 18 -23.24 -13.77 0.61
C ILE A 18 -23.38 -15.14 -0.05
N LYS A 19 -22.94 -15.25 -1.31
CA LYS A 19 -22.96 -16.55 -2.01
C LYS A 19 -21.88 -17.47 -1.48
N LYS A 20 -22.11 -18.79 -1.52
CA LYS A 20 -21.07 -19.80 -1.25
C LYS A 20 -19.83 -19.62 -2.13
N SER A 21 -20.02 -19.18 -3.37
CA SER A 21 -18.95 -18.87 -4.31
C SER A 21 -18.04 -17.71 -3.89
N GLU A 22 -18.36 -16.97 -2.82
CA GLU A 22 -17.49 -15.96 -2.20
C GLU A 22 -16.46 -16.55 -1.22
N MET A 23 -16.54 -17.86 -0.89
CA MET A 23 -15.59 -18.49 0.02
C MET A 23 -14.12 -18.39 -0.42
N PRO A 24 -13.76 -18.51 -1.72
CA PRO A 24 -12.41 -18.24 -2.19
C PRO A 24 -11.98 -16.79 -1.88
N ASN A 25 -12.88 -15.82 -2.04
CA ASN A 25 -12.60 -14.40 -1.74
C ASN A 25 -12.38 -14.16 -0.24
N ALA A 26 -13.06 -14.93 0.63
CA ALA A 26 -12.77 -14.94 2.07
C ALA A 26 -11.34 -15.43 2.37
N LEU A 27 -10.91 -16.52 1.72
CA LEU A 27 -9.55 -17.04 1.85
C LEU A 27 -8.51 -16.06 1.30
N VAL A 28 -8.81 -15.36 0.20
CA VAL A 28 -7.98 -14.27 -0.33
C VAL A 28 -7.86 -13.13 0.68
N HIS A 29 -8.95 -12.71 1.31
CA HIS A 29 -8.94 -11.66 2.35
C HIS A 29 -8.13 -12.05 3.58
N MET A 30 -8.18 -13.32 3.99
CA MET A 30 -7.32 -13.82 5.08
C MET A 30 -5.84 -13.73 4.71
N GLY A 31 -5.50 -14.09 3.47
CA GLY A 31 -4.17 -13.91 2.90
C GLY A 31 -3.04 -14.59 3.67
N VAL A 32 -1.80 -14.28 3.27
CA VAL A 32 -0.60 -14.90 3.84
C VAL A 32 -0.38 -14.49 5.30
N GLU A 33 -0.88 -13.31 5.70
CA GLU A 33 -0.82 -12.84 7.08
C GLU A 33 -1.51 -13.80 8.05
N MET A 34 -2.60 -14.44 7.61
CA MET A 34 -3.34 -15.45 8.37
C MET A 34 -2.93 -16.89 8.02
N GLY A 35 -1.84 -17.07 7.28
CA GLY A 35 -1.31 -18.37 6.88
C GLY A 35 -2.00 -19.01 5.67
N VAL A 36 -2.83 -18.26 4.94
CA VAL A 36 -3.44 -18.73 3.68
C VAL A 36 -2.48 -18.43 2.52
N PRO A 37 -1.98 -19.44 1.80
CA PRO A 37 -1.08 -19.21 0.67
C PRO A 37 -1.81 -18.56 -0.52
N SER A 38 -1.05 -18.00 -1.45
CA SER A 38 -1.61 -17.42 -2.68
C SER A 38 -2.30 -18.48 -3.54
N PHE A 39 -3.43 -18.13 -4.17
CA PHE A 39 -4.09 -19.00 -5.15
C PHE A 39 -3.24 -19.24 -6.41
N SER A 40 -2.32 -18.33 -6.73
CA SER A 40 -1.40 -18.49 -7.86
C SER A 40 -0.42 -19.66 -7.67
N GLU A 41 0.05 -19.87 -6.44
CA GLU A 41 1.05 -20.90 -6.14
C GLU A 41 0.43 -22.17 -5.54
N SER A 42 -0.66 -22.04 -4.80
CA SER A 42 -1.33 -23.13 -4.07
C SER A 42 -2.77 -23.37 -4.52
N GLY A 43 -3.11 -22.94 -5.74
CA GLY A 43 -4.46 -23.03 -6.29
C GLY A 43 -5.04 -24.45 -6.25
N ASP A 44 -4.25 -25.47 -6.58
CA ASP A 44 -4.71 -26.86 -6.53
C ASP A 44 -5.08 -27.31 -5.10
N LEU A 45 -4.27 -26.96 -4.10
CA LEU A 45 -4.54 -27.28 -2.70
C LEU A 45 -5.81 -26.58 -2.22
N LEU A 46 -5.90 -25.27 -2.46
CA LEU A 46 -7.05 -24.45 -2.03
C LEU A 46 -8.34 -24.89 -2.74
N ASN A 47 -8.29 -25.11 -4.05
CA ASN A 47 -9.44 -25.55 -4.83
C ASN A 47 -9.92 -26.94 -4.41
N ASN A 48 -9.00 -27.86 -4.07
CA ASN A 48 -9.37 -29.19 -3.59
C ASN A 48 -10.13 -29.12 -2.25
N ILE A 49 -9.69 -28.27 -1.32
CA ILE A 49 -10.36 -28.06 -0.03
C ILE A 49 -11.73 -27.40 -0.24
N LEU A 50 -11.79 -26.34 -1.05
CA LEU A 50 -13.04 -25.64 -1.37
C LEU A 50 -14.07 -26.57 -2.03
N LYS A 51 -13.64 -27.41 -2.98
CA LYS A 51 -14.49 -28.45 -3.59
C LYS A 51 -14.96 -29.50 -2.60
N LYS A 52 -14.10 -29.95 -1.68
CA LYS A 52 -14.45 -30.89 -0.61
C LYS A 52 -15.61 -30.36 0.25
N HIS A 53 -15.67 -29.05 0.47
CA HIS A 53 -16.72 -28.37 1.25
C HIS A 53 -17.88 -27.83 0.42
N GLY A 54 -17.89 -28.07 -0.90
CA GLY A 54 -19.01 -27.71 -1.77
C GLY A 54 -19.25 -26.20 -1.89
N THR A 55 -18.18 -25.41 -1.97
CA THR A 55 -18.27 -23.94 -2.04
C THR A 55 -18.62 -23.41 -3.44
N GLU A 56 -18.79 -24.27 -4.45
CA GLU A 56 -19.11 -23.89 -5.83
C GLU A 56 -20.60 -23.54 -6.06
N GLY A 57 -21.42 -23.56 -4.99
CA GLY A 57 -22.84 -23.27 -5.08
C GLY A 57 -23.15 -21.77 -5.17
N GLU A 58 -24.29 -21.45 -5.78
CA GLU A 58 -24.89 -20.10 -5.77
C GLU A 58 -25.82 -19.88 -4.56
N GLU A 59 -25.80 -20.80 -3.59
CA GLU A 59 -26.61 -20.70 -2.38
C GLU A 59 -26.14 -19.52 -1.52
N GLU A 60 -27.09 -18.72 -1.08
CA GLU A 60 -26.84 -17.61 -0.17
C GLU A 60 -26.69 -18.11 1.27
N LEU A 61 -25.59 -17.72 1.91
CA LEU A 61 -25.30 -17.97 3.32
C LEU A 61 -25.50 -16.69 4.12
N GLY A 62 -26.21 -16.79 5.24
CA GLY A 62 -26.13 -15.78 6.28
C GLY A 62 -24.81 -15.89 7.07
N GLN A 63 -24.48 -14.85 7.84
CA GLN A 63 -23.25 -14.74 8.62
C GLN A 63 -22.93 -15.98 9.47
N ALA A 64 -23.91 -16.51 10.21
CA ALA A 64 -23.70 -17.70 11.04
C ALA A 64 -23.40 -18.96 10.21
N GLN A 65 -24.04 -19.11 9.05
CA GLN A 65 -23.82 -20.24 8.15
C GLN A 65 -22.46 -20.14 7.46
N PHE A 66 -22.05 -18.92 7.10
CA PHE A 66 -20.72 -18.63 6.57
C PHE A 66 -19.64 -19.04 7.58
N ALA A 67 -19.74 -18.60 8.84
CA ALA A 67 -18.77 -18.97 9.87
C ALA A 67 -18.70 -20.48 10.11
N GLN A 68 -19.85 -21.17 10.09
CA GLN A 68 -19.91 -22.63 10.21
C GLN A 68 -19.27 -23.36 9.04
N LEU A 69 -19.32 -22.79 7.83
CA LEU A 69 -18.68 -23.37 6.65
C LEU A 69 -17.19 -23.03 6.58
N LEU A 70 -16.79 -21.83 7.00
CA LEU A 70 -15.40 -21.37 6.99
C LEU A 70 -14.54 -22.16 7.99
N GLN A 71 -15.06 -22.49 9.16
CA GLN A 71 -14.32 -23.20 10.21
C GLN A 71 -13.70 -24.55 9.74
N PRO A 72 -14.47 -25.50 9.16
CA PRO A 72 -13.90 -26.76 8.70
C PRO A 72 -12.97 -26.59 7.48
N ILE A 73 -13.16 -25.55 6.66
CA ILE A 73 -12.26 -25.22 5.54
C ILE A 73 -10.89 -24.80 6.08
N ILE A 74 -10.85 -23.89 7.07
CA ILE A 74 -9.60 -23.45 7.68
C ILE A 74 -8.89 -24.61 8.39
N GLN A 75 -9.64 -25.50 9.04
CA GLN A 75 -9.05 -26.69 9.67
C GLN A 75 -8.39 -27.62 8.65
N ASP A 76 -9.10 -27.95 7.57
CA ASP A 76 -8.54 -28.78 6.49
C ASP A 76 -7.34 -28.10 5.80
N LEU A 77 -7.36 -26.77 5.69
CA LEU A 77 -6.24 -25.98 5.19
C LEU A 77 -5.02 -26.10 6.11
N ALA A 78 -5.21 -25.93 7.41
CA ALA A 78 -4.14 -26.09 8.39
C ALA A 78 -3.54 -27.50 8.35
N ASP A 79 -4.40 -28.52 8.27
CA ASP A 79 -3.97 -29.92 8.18
C ASP A 79 -3.20 -30.17 6.88
N ALA A 80 -3.73 -29.71 5.73
CA ALA A 80 -3.08 -29.87 4.43
C ALA A 80 -1.72 -29.15 4.34
N LEU A 81 -1.58 -27.98 4.96
CA LEU A 81 -0.33 -27.23 5.03
C LEU A 81 0.68 -27.85 6.01
N SER A 82 0.19 -28.54 7.05
CA SER A 82 1.05 -29.29 7.97
C SER A 82 1.71 -30.49 7.30
N GLU A 83 0.99 -31.14 6.36
CA GLU A 83 1.47 -32.26 5.56
C GLU A 83 2.28 -31.79 4.35
N ASN A 84 1.80 -30.75 3.65
CA ASN A 84 2.42 -30.19 2.45
C ASN A 84 2.98 -28.81 2.75
N ARG A 85 4.29 -28.76 3.03
CA ARG A 85 4.96 -27.48 3.31
C ARG A 85 4.95 -26.58 2.07
N VAL A 86 4.12 -25.54 2.11
CA VAL A 86 4.14 -24.45 1.14
C VAL A 86 5.08 -23.36 1.65
N VAL A 87 5.99 -22.90 0.79
CA VAL A 87 6.84 -21.74 1.06
C VAL A 87 6.31 -20.56 0.26
N ALA A 88 5.80 -19.55 0.94
CA ALA A 88 5.41 -18.29 0.32
C ALA A 88 6.56 -17.28 0.42
N ILE A 89 6.96 -16.68 -0.71
CA ILE A 89 7.97 -15.61 -0.75
C ILE A 89 7.24 -14.29 -1.03
N GLN A 90 7.20 -13.41 -0.04
CA GLN A 90 6.67 -12.06 -0.22
C GLN A 90 7.77 -11.08 -0.61
N ASN A 91 7.59 -10.39 -1.73
CA ASN A 91 8.49 -9.35 -2.16
C ASN A 91 8.06 -8.01 -1.55
N ILE A 92 8.65 -7.65 -0.41
CA ILE A 92 8.32 -6.41 0.30
C ILE A 92 9.28 -5.30 -0.12
N LYS A 93 8.73 -4.17 -0.59
CA LYS A 93 9.49 -2.95 -0.83
C LYS A 93 9.55 -2.11 0.44
N VAL A 94 10.75 -1.93 0.98
CA VAL A 94 10.97 -1.14 2.20
C VAL A 94 11.32 0.31 1.85
N LEU A 95 10.54 1.25 2.36
CA LEU A 95 10.81 2.68 2.35
C LEU A 95 11.41 3.11 3.69
N ASN A 96 12.74 3.23 3.75
CA ASN A 96 13.48 3.55 4.98
C ASN A 96 14.24 4.89 4.92
N GLY A 97 13.93 5.75 3.96
CA GLY A 97 14.61 7.05 3.78
C GLY A 97 16.06 6.98 3.26
N SER A 98 16.68 5.80 3.15
CA SER A 98 18.11 5.68 2.78
C SER A 98 18.43 6.24 1.39
N LYS A 99 17.53 6.08 0.41
CA LYS A 99 17.69 6.67 -0.93
C LYS A 99 17.53 8.19 -0.90
N ILE A 100 16.63 8.70 -0.06
CA ILE A 100 16.46 10.14 0.15
C ILE A 100 17.73 10.73 0.77
N ARG A 101 18.31 10.09 1.78
CA ARG A 101 19.60 10.50 2.37
C ARG A 101 20.72 10.53 1.34
N LYS A 102 20.78 9.56 0.42
CA LYS A 102 21.76 9.56 -0.67
C LYS A 102 21.59 10.76 -1.60
N VAL A 103 20.35 11.12 -1.96
CA VAL A 103 20.09 12.31 -2.78
C VAL A 103 20.40 13.60 -2.00
N LEU A 104 20.06 13.68 -0.71
CA LEU A 104 20.41 14.82 0.14
C LEU A 104 21.92 15.01 0.31
N ALA A 105 22.69 13.93 0.31
CA ALA A 105 24.16 13.97 0.37
C ALA A 105 24.81 14.30 -0.97
N ASP A 106 24.10 14.11 -2.09
CA ASP A 106 24.57 14.45 -3.44
C ASP A 106 23.94 15.77 -3.90
N GLU A 107 24.63 16.87 -3.60
CA GLU A 107 24.19 18.22 -3.94
C GLU A 107 23.92 18.41 -5.44
N LYS A 108 24.65 17.71 -6.32
CA LYS A 108 24.44 17.81 -7.77
C LYS A 108 23.13 17.14 -8.20
N LEU A 109 22.83 15.97 -7.64
CA LEU A 109 21.56 15.28 -7.90
C LEU A 109 20.38 16.08 -7.35
N LEU A 110 20.51 16.66 -6.16
CA LEU A 110 19.46 17.48 -5.56
C LEU A 110 19.20 18.76 -6.38
N ILE A 111 20.26 19.49 -6.74
CA ILE A 111 20.14 20.72 -7.56
C ILE A 111 19.56 20.39 -8.93
N GLY A 112 20.05 19.34 -9.60
CA GLY A 112 19.52 18.93 -10.91
C GLY A 112 18.05 18.50 -10.85
N ALA A 113 17.63 17.83 -9.78
CA ALA A 113 16.24 17.45 -9.56
C ALA A 113 15.33 18.67 -9.33
N ILE A 114 15.81 19.69 -8.59
CA ILE A 114 15.09 20.95 -8.35
C ILE A 114 15.01 21.75 -9.66
N GLU A 115 16.11 21.85 -10.40
CA GLU A 115 16.19 22.53 -11.70
C GLU A 115 15.22 21.93 -12.70
N GLY A 116 15.22 20.61 -12.84
CA GLY A 116 14.32 19.92 -13.74
C GLY A 116 12.84 20.16 -13.44
N VAL A 117 12.48 20.49 -12.20
CA VAL A 117 11.10 20.85 -11.82
C VAL A 117 10.82 22.33 -12.06
N PHE A 118 11.81 23.21 -11.84
CA PHE A 118 11.70 24.64 -12.13
C PHE A 118 11.62 24.96 -13.62
N GLU A 119 12.25 24.15 -14.46
CA GLU A 119 12.26 24.34 -15.91
C GLU A 119 11.03 23.71 -16.60
N ASP A 120 10.23 22.92 -15.87
CA ASP A 120 9.09 22.20 -16.43
C ASP A 120 7.79 23.04 -16.39
N PRO A 121 7.27 23.50 -17.54
CA PRO A 121 6.01 24.25 -17.62
C PRO A 121 4.79 23.47 -17.16
N ASN A 122 4.85 22.14 -17.09
CA ASN A 122 3.73 21.32 -16.60
C ASN A 122 3.65 21.28 -15.06
N VAL A 123 4.74 21.61 -14.36
CA VAL A 123 4.75 21.76 -12.89
C VAL A 123 4.46 23.21 -12.47
N HIS A 124 4.50 24.16 -13.42
CA HIS A 124 4.01 25.54 -13.28
C HIS A 124 2.49 25.63 -13.38
N GLY A 125 1.78 24.73 -12.72
CA GLY A 125 0.38 24.98 -12.36
C GLY A 125 0.34 26.17 -11.41
N ASN A 126 -0.72 26.97 -11.48
CA ASN A 126 -0.99 28.13 -10.61
C ASN A 126 -1.24 27.74 -9.12
N GLY A 127 -0.68 26.61 -8.68
CA GLY A 127 -0.84 25.99 -7.37
C GLY A 127 0.25 26.40 -6.38
N GLY A 128 0.00 26.13 -5.11
CA GLY A 128 0.88 26.46 -3.98
C GLY A 128 2.16 25.63 -3.88
N ILE A 129 2.84 25.78 -2.74
CA ILE A 129 4.07 25.05 -2.42
C ILE A 129 3.82 23.54 -2.44
N ARG A 130 2.65 23.10 -1.96
CA ARG A 130 2.22 21.70 -1.98
C ARG A 130 2.25 21.10 -3.38
N GLU A 131 1.60 21.73 -4.36
CA GLU A 131 1.54 21.23 -5.74
C GLU A 131 2.94 21.14 -6.38
N ARG A 132 3.82 22.09 -6.07
CA ARG A 132 5.21 22.06 -6.56
C ARG A 132 6.04 20.94 -5.92
N ILE A 133 5.87 20.69 -4.61
CA ILE A 133 6.53 19.57 -3.94
C ILE A 133 5.97 18.24 -4.47
N SER A 134 4.65 18.13 -4.65
CA SER A 134 4.04 16.94 -5.27
C SER A 134 4.63 16.67 -6.65
N GLY A 135 4.68 17.67 -7.54
CA GLY A 135 5.28 17.52 -8.87
C GLY A 135 6.77 17.15 -8.81
N PHE A 136 7.51 17.64 -7.82
CA PHE A 136 8.89 17.22 -7.59
C PHE A 136 9.00 15.75 -7.19
N LEU A 137 8.17 15.27 -6.26
CA LEU A 137 8.14 13.88 -5.82
C LEU A 137 7.69 12.94 -6.95
N GLU A 138 6.73 13.35 -7.78
CA GLU A 138 6.28 12.58 -8.94
C GLU A 138 7.40 12.38 -9.96
N LYS A 139 8.09 13.47 -10.33
CA LYS A 139 9.18 13.44 -11.31
C LYS A 139 10.41 12.67 -10.79
N ASN A 140 10.75 12.89 -9.52
CA ASN A 140 11.97 12.37 -8.90
C ASN A 140 11.74 11.13 -8.02
N GLY A 141 10.53 10.57 -8.00
CA GLY A 141 10.21 9.43 -7.13
C GLY A 141 11.13 8.22 -7.34
N HIS A 142 11.52 7.97 -8.59
CA HIS A 142 12.44 6.88 -8.94
C HIS A 142 13.83 7.01 -8.32
N ILE A 143 14.41 8.23 -8.27
CA ILE A 143 15.70 8.48 -7.62
C ILE A 143 15.57 8.51 -6.08
N LEU A 144 14.46 9.01 -5.57
CA LEU A 144 14.17 9.08 -4.13
C LEU A 144 13.79 7.73 -3.53
N GLY A 145 13.53 6.72 -4.38
CA GLY A 145 13.06 5.41 -3.95
C GLY A 145 11.57 5.34 -3.61
N LEU A 146 10.85 6.42 -3.87
CA LEU A 146 9.43 6.54 -3.61
C LEU A 146 8.63 5.75 -4.66
N PRO A 147 7.45 5.22 -4.28
CA PRO A 147 6.51 4.64 -5.24
C PRO A 147 6.00 5.72 -6.21
N LYS A 148 5.55 5.30 -7.39
CA LYS A 148 4.92 6.20 -8.36
C LYS A 148 3.57 6.65 -7.81
N GLN A 149 3.26 7.94 -7.98
CA GLN A 149 1.92 8.46 -7.68
C GLN A 149 0.98 8.31 -8.90
N PRO A 150 -0.34 8.23 -8.67
CA PRO A 150 -1.01 8.18 -7.37
C PRO A 150 -0.67 6.87 -6.66
N LEU A 151 -0.39 6.97 -5.34
CA LEU A 151 -0.28 5.79 -4.50
C LEU A 151 -1.56 4.99 -4.72
N SER A 152 -1.43 3.71 -5.10
CA SER A 152 -2.56 2.79 -5.01
C SER A 152 -3.17 2.96 -3.60
N GLN A 153 -4.49 2.77 -3.49
CA GLN A 153 -5.26 2.88 -2.24
C GLN A 153 -4.66 2.09 -1.03
N SER A 154 -3.65 1.27 -1.27
CA SER A 154 -3.01 0.34 -0.35
C SER A 154 -2.02 0.92 0.66
N CYS A 155 -1.62 2.21 0.62
CA CYS A 155 -0.71 2.76 1.63
C CYS A 155 -1.21 4.04 2.32
N GLU A 156 -2.19 3.87 3.21
CA GLU A 156 -2.68 4.92 4.10
C GLU A 156 -1.55 5.57 4.91
N ALA A 157 -0.60 4.78 5.42
CA ALA A 157 0.53 5.27 6.21
C ALA A 157 1.39 6.31 5.47
N LEU A 158 1.66 6.09 4.18
CA LEU A 158 2.44 7.02 3.37
C LEU A 158 1.63 8.27 3.00
N ASN A 159 0.32 8.14 2.80
CA ASN A 159 -0.57 9.29 2.59
C ASN A 159 -0.63 10.18 3.83
N LEU A 160 -0.80 9.60 5.02
CA LEU A 160 -0.80 10.33 6.29
C LEU A 160 0.54 11.03 6.54
N LEU A 161 1.65 10.37 6.21
CA LEU A 161 2.98 10.97 6.29
C LEU A 161 3.11 12.20 5.38
N TYR A 162 2.66 12.10 4.13
CA TYR A 162 2.67 13.24 3.21
C TYR A 162 1.78 14.38 3.67
N GLU A 163 0.54 14.11 4.09
CA GLU A 163 -0.35 15.16 4.62
C GLU A 163 0.26 15.85 5.85
N HIS A 164 0.89 15.09 6.74
CA HIS A 164 1.60 15.65 7.89
C HIS A 164 2.75 16.58 7.46
N LEU A 165 3.58 16.14 6.52
CA LEU A 165 4.70 16.94 6.01
C LEU A 165 4.24 18.17 5.21
N TYR A 166 3.16 18.07 4.43
CA TYR A 166 2.57 19.20 3.73
C TYR A 166 2.03 20.26 4.68
N SER A 167 1.33 19.84 5.74
CA SER A 167 0.84 20.79 6.76
C SER A 167 1.97 21.58 7.45
N ARG A 168 3.17 20.98 7.54
CA ARG A 168 4.37 21.62 8.06
C ARG A 168 5.03 22.56 7.05
N ALA A 169 4.92 22.27 5.75
CA ALA A 169 5.44 23.09 4.67
C ALA A 169 4.53 24.31 4.36
N ASP A 170 3.19 24.15 4.41
CA ASP A 170 2.21 25.22 4.14
C ASP A 170 2.27 26.37 5.16
N ASN A 171 2.77 26.11 6.38
CA ASN A 171 2.99 27.14 7.39
C ASN A 171 4.20 28.05 7.07
N LYS A 172 4.94 27.80 5.97
CA LYS A 172 6.13 28.56 5.57
C LYS A 172 5.92 29.26 4.22
N LYS A 173 5.32 30.46 4.30
CA LYS A 173 5.29 31.54 3.29
C LYS A 173 4.42 31.35 2.03
N THR A 174 3.90 32.49 1.56
CA THR A 174 3.09 32.66 0.35
C THR A 174 3.95 32.63 -0.93
N ILE A 175 3.37 32.12 -2.02
CA ILE A 175 3.96 31.86 -3.36
C ILE A 175 4.71 33.06 -3.97
N ALA A 176 4.37 34.28 -3.58
CA ALA A 176 4.89 35.52 -4.17
C ALA A 176 6.41 35.76 -3.95
N GLU A 177 7.06 35.05 -3.04
CA GLU A 177 8.50 35.18 -2.72
C GLU A 177 9.33 33.94 -3.07
N LEU A 178 8.76 32.96 -3.77
CA LEU A 178 9.39 31.65 -3.95
C LEU A 178 10.44 31.66 -5.07
N ASP A 179 11.61 32.22 -4.79
CA ASP A 179 12.77 32.03 -5.66
C ASP A 179 13.26 30.57 -5.63
N LYS A 180 14.07 30.20 -6.63
CA LYS A 180 14.62 28.84 -6.78
C LYS A 180 15.41 28.38 -5.55
N MET A 181 16.08 29.32 -4.89
CA MET A 181 16.87 29.05 -3.70
C MET A 181 15.99 28.72 -2.49
N THR A 182 14.90 29.47 -2.32
CA THR A 182 13.90 29.29 -1.26
C THR A 182 13.14 28.00 -1.45
N PHE A 183 12.74 27.67 -2.69
CA PHE A 183 12.14 26.36 -2.96
C PHE A 183 13.11 25.22 -2.70
N GLY A 184 14.38 25.35 -3.11
CA GLY A 184 15.39 24.33 -2.84
C GLY A 184 15.58 24.08 -1.34
N ALA A 185 15.56 25.14 -0.52
CA ALA A 185 15.60 25.03 0.93
C ALA A 185 14.37 24.31 1.50
N ILE A 186 13.17 24.62 0.99
CA ILE A 186 11.92 23.96 1.41
C ILE A 186 11.91 22.48 1.01
N VAL A 187 12.31 22.15 -0.21
CA VAL A 187 12.43 20.75 -0.67
C VAL A 187 13.45 19.99 0.15
N LYS A 188 14.60 20.61 0.44
CA LYS A 188 15.64 20.00 1.28
C LYS A 188 15.09 19.70 2.68
N GLU A 189 14.47 20.67 3.33
CA GLU A 189 13.86 20.48 4.65
C GLU A 189 12.77 19.40 4.61
N PHE A 190 11.92 19.41 3.57
CA PHE A 190 10.88 18.40 3.39
C PHE A 190 11.48 17.00 3.28
N LEU A 191 12.50 16.81 2.44
CA LEU A 191 13.19 15.54 2.25
C LEU A 191 13.95 15.10 3.52
N GLU A 192 14.52 16.02 4.29
CA GLU A 192 15.16 15.72 5.57
C GLU A 192 14.16 15.18 6.59
N ASN A 193 13.01 15.86 6.75
CA ASN A 193 11.94 15.39 7.63
C ASN A 193 11.37 14.04 7.14
N LEU A 194 11.15 13.88 5.83
CA LEU A 194 10.69 12.64 5.23
C LEU A 194 11.66 11.48 5.51
N ALA A 195 12.96 11.72 5.34
CA ALA A 195 14.00 10.72 5.63
C ALA A 195 14.03 10.36 7.11
N GLU A 196 13.95 11.32 8.03
CA GLU A 196 13.94 11.07 9.48
C GLU A 196 12.71 10.27 9.92
N GLN A 197 11.54 10.59 9.38
CA GLN A 197 10.31 9.85 9.68
C GLN A 197 10.37 8.42 9.14
N LEU A 198 10.88 8.21 7.92
CA LEU A 198 11.05 6.87 7.34
C LEU A 198 12.19 6.07 7.99
N GLU A 199 13.19 6.73 8.57
CA GLU A 199 14.23 6.07 9.37
C GLU A 199 13.67 5.58 10.71
N THR A 200 12.83 6.39 11.36
CA THR A 200 12.21 6.05 12.65
C THR A 200 11.12 5.00 12.47
N ASN A 201 10.30 5.15 11.42
CA ASN A 201 9.18 4.28 11.09
C ASN A 201 9.23 3.91 9.60
N PRO A 202 10.01 2.88 9.22
CA PRO A 202 10.05 2.40 7.85
C PRO A 202 8.67 1.93 7.39
N ILE A 203 8.30 2.26 6.15
CA ILE A 203 7.04 1.82 5.54
C ILE A 203 7.33 0.60 4.67
N PHE A 204 6.59 -0.47 4.91
CA PHE A 204 6.62 -1.71 4.14
C PHE A 204 5.49 -1.66 3.12
N LEU A 205 5.84 -1.79 1.84
CA LEU A 205 4.89 -1.87 0.75
C LEU A 205 4.93 -3.27 0.19
N ASP A 206 3.78 -3.94 0.20
CA ASP A 206 3.62 -5.17 -0.56
C ASP A 206 3.70 -4.83 -2.05
N MET A 207 4.55 -5.54 -2.78
CA MET A 207 4.54 -5.45 -4.23
C MET A 207 3.46 -6.38 -4.74
N GLU A 208 2.45 -5.82 -5.42
CA GLU A 208 1.56 -6.61 -6.26
C GLU A 208 2.42 -7.43 -7.24
N ILE A 209 2.20 -8.74 -7.25
CA ILE A 209 2.90 -9.72 -8.12
C ILE A 209 2.28 -9.68 -9.51
#